data_AF-A0A6A3HT77-F1
#
_entry.id   AF-A0A6A3HT77-F1
#
_cell.length_a   1.000
_cell.length_b   1.000
_cell.length_c   1.000
_cell.angle_alpha   90.00
_cell.angle_beta   90.00
_cell.angle_gamma   90.00
#
_symmetry.space_group_name_H-M   'P 1'
#
loop_
_entity.id
_entity.type
_entity.pdbx_description
1 polymer ?
#
loop_
_entity_poly.entity_id
_entity_poly.type
_entity_poly.pdbx_seq_one_letter_code
_entity_poly.pdbx_strand_id
1 'polypeptide(L)'
;MLVVIYCLSTFTFDHVKFAINLEVFPPGWFEQGASVLAYAEQVGVIYESLKSLRIMTALNFFTRIGVNMTLCFRLWLVVGLIKKPKKHRSSVYPKRHRLGAALLVAYAAMLIICVEESVRTSSLACQPHPECVVNARRWTVLEAGSLTQCPCLMLIDRDLAPKTYAEWENPMNVTEKVAQLAAKGELQTLQLTNRYLGTLPEELRRCKNLRHLYDPQF
;
A
#
# COMPACT_ATOMS: atom_id res chain seq x y z
N MET A 1 11.13 0.99 12.79
CA MET A 1 11.13 1.65 14.10
C MET A 1 10.10 2.78 14.14
N LEU A 2 10.23 3.88 13.37
CA LEU A 2 9.25 4.99 13.38
C LEU A 2 7.80 4.57 13.11
N VAL A 3 7.56 3.73 12.10
CA VAL A 3 6.20 3.21 11.80
C VAL A 3 5.62 2.42 12.98
N VAL A 4 6.44 1.60 13.65
CA VAL A 4 6.00 0.79 14.80
C VAL A 4 5.66 1.68 15.99
N ILE A 5 6.48 2.70 16.26
CA ILE A 5 6.24 3.69 17.33
C ILE A 5 4.96 4.47 17.03
N TYR A 6 4.78 4.92 15.78
CA TYR A 6 3.58 5.61 15.35
C TYR A 6 2.34 4.72 15.55
N CYS A 7 2.37 3.47 15.07
CA CYS A 7 1.29 2.50 15.28
C CYS A 7 0.97 2.30 16.76
N LEU A 8 1.98 2.13 17.63
CA LEU A 8 1.77 2.00 19.08
C LEU A 8 1.16 3.26 19.70
N SER A 9 1.56 4.46 19.24
CA SER A 9 1.05 5.73 19.76
C SER A 9 -0.35 6.10 19.28
N THR A 10 -0.78 5.57 18.13
CA THR A 10 -2.09 5.89 17.51
C THR A 10 -3.09 4.75 17.63
N PHE A 11 -2.68 3.59 18.14
CA PHE A 11 -3.57 2.47 18.35
C PHE A 11 -4.62 2.80 19.41
N THR A 12 -5.87 2.97 18.98
CA THR A 12 -7.03 3.09 19.85
C THR A 12 -7.91 1.86 19.64
N PHE A 13 -8.25 1.18 20.72
CA PHE A 13 -9.12 0.01 20.70
C PHE A 13 -10.44 0.32 21.39
N ASP A 14 -11.54 0.24 20.64
CA ASP A 14 -12.88 0.48 21.16
C ASP A 14 -13.41 -0.78 21.85
N HIS A 15 -13.17 -0.84 23.16
CA HIS A 15 -13.63 -1.94 24.01
C HIS A 15 -15.15 -2.10 24.03
N VAL A 16 -15.91 -1.01 23.85
CA VAL A 16 -17.38 -1.04 23.85
C VAL A 16 -17.87 -1.73 22.59
N LYS A 17 -17.34 -1.35 21.44
CA LYS A 17 -17.67 -1.98 20.16
C LYS A 17 -17.26 -3.46 20.11
N PHE A 18 -16.14 -3.81 20.73
CA PHE A 18 -15.71 -5.21 20.87
C PHE A 18 -16.67 -6.04 21.72
N ALA A 19 -17.10 -5.53 22.89
CA ALA A 19 -18.05 -6.21 23.76
C ALA A 19 -19.40 -6.47 23.06
N ILE A 20 -19.92 -5.47 22.35
CA ILE A 20 -21.16 -5.61 21.56
C ILE A 20 -21.00 -6.70 20.50
N ASN A 21 -19.87 -6.73 19.78
CA ASN A 21 -19.64 -7.75 18.76
C ASN A 21 -19.56 -9.16 19.36
N LEU A 22 -18.99 -9.34 20.55
CA LEU A 22 -18.98 -10.62 21.24
C LEU A 22 -20.37 -11.10 21.67
N GLU A 23 -21.29 -10.18 21.96
CA GLU A 23 -22.69 -10.51 22.27
C GLU A 23 -23.50 -10.86 21.01
N VAL A 24 -23.21 -10.20 19.88
CA VAL A 24 -23.94 -10.39 18.61
C VAL A 24 -23.50 -11.63 17.86
N PHE A 25 -22.19 -11.92 17.83
CA PHE A 25 -21.66 -13.06 17.07
C PHE A 25 -21.61 -14.34 17.91
N PRO A 26 -21.84 -15.52 17.30
CA PRO A 26 -21.59 -16.79 17.95
C PRO A 26 -20.13 -16.91 18.44
N PRO A 27 -19.87 -17.72 19.48
CA PRO A 27 -18.52 -17.92 20.00
C PRO A 27 -17.54 -18.31 18.88
N GLY A 28 -16.42 -17.58 18.77
CA GLY A 28 -15.36 -17.81 17.78
C GLY A 28 -15.60 -17.22 16.39
N TRP A 29 -16.83 -16.86 16.02
CA TRP A 29 -17.13 -16.27 14.70
C TRP A 29 -16.56 -14.86 14.57
N PHE A 30 -16.67 -14.05 15.62
CA PHE A 30 -16.10 -12.72 15.61
C PHE A 30 -14.57 -12.77 15.40
N GLU A 31 -13.86 -13.65 16.10
CA GLU A 31 -12.40 -13.74 15.96
C GLU A 31 -11.96 -14.16 14.56
N GLN A 32 -12.72 -15.05 13.91
CA GLN A 32 -12.46 -15.49 12.54
C GLN A 32 -12.82 -14.42 11.49
N GLY A 33 -13.88 -13.64 11.74
CA GLY A 33 -14.41 -12.62 10.81
C GLY A 33 -13.96 -11.18 11.11
N ALA A 34 -13.22 -10.94 12.20
CA ALA A 34 -12.88 -9.59 12.65
C ALA A 34 -12.12 -8.77 11.61
N SER A 35 -11.29 -9.40 10.77
CA SER A 35 -10.57 -8.74 9.68
C SER A 35 -11.48 -8.25 8.56
N VAL A 36 -12.60 -8.95 8.33
CA VAL A 36 -13.64 -8.59 7.36
C VAL A 36 -14.50 -7.44 7.91
N LEU A 37 -14.79 -7.47 9.21
CA LEU A 37 -15.60 -6.47 9.92
C LEU A 37 -14.86 -5.17 10.22
N ALA A 38 -13.54 -5.24 10.44
CA ALA A 38 -12.69 -4.07 10.60
C ALA A 38 -12.71 -3.20 9.33
N TYR A 39 -12.42 -1.91 9.49
CA TYR A 39 -12.27 -0.98 8.36
C TYR A 39 -11.15 -1.47 7.45
N ALA A 40 -11.49 -2.05 6.29
CA ALA A 40 -10.47 -2.60 5.38
C ALA A 40 -9.49 -1.54 4.86
N GLU A 41 -9.85 -0.26 4.92
CA GLU A 41 -8.93 0.84 4.67
C GLU A 41 -7.76 0.85 5.65
N GLN A 42 -8.05 0.88 6.95
CA GLN A 42 -7.01 0.90 7.99
C GLN A 42 -6.21 -0.40 7.98
N VAL A 43 -6.92 -1.53 7.84
CA VAL A 43 -6.31 -2.85 7.78
C VAL A 43 -5.40 -2.98 6.55
N GLY A 44 -5.83 -2.49 5.38
CA GLY A 44 -5.05 -2.51 4.15
C GLY A 44 -3.77 -1.67 4.24
N VAL A 45 -3.85 -0.46 4.82
CA VAL A 45 -2.68 0.39 5.07
C VAL A 45 -1.70 -0.28 6.03
N ILE A 46 -2.20 -0.90 7.11
CA ILE A 46 -1.37 -1.61 8.08
C ILE A 46 -0.70 -2.82 7.43
N TYR A 47 -1.43 -3.64 6.66
CA TYR A 47 -0.86 -4.79 5.97
C TYR A 47 0.21 -4.39 4.96
N GLU A 48 -0.03 -3.37 4.14
CA GLU A 48 0.98 -2.90 3.18
C GLU A 48 2.21 -2.30 3.89
N SER A 49 2.00 -1.60 5.02
CA SER A 49 3.09 -1.08 5.84
C SER A 49 3.94 -2.21 6.45
N LEU A 50 3.30 -3.23 7.03
CA LEU A 50 3.97 -4.42 7.59
C LEU A 50 4.68 -5.23 6.49
N LYS A 51 4.08 -5.33 5.31
CA LYS A 51 4.66 -6.00 4.14
C LYS A 51 5.90 -5.27 3.62
N SER A 52 5.91 -3.93 3.67
CA SER A 52 7.09 -3.11 3.37
C SER A 52 8.23 -3.30 4.40
N LEU A 53 7.87 -3.55 5.66
CA LEU A 53 8.85 -3.89 6.71
C LEU A 53 9.47 -5.27 6.47
N ARG A 54 8.71 -6.21 5.89
CA ARG A 54 9.14 -7.57 5.58
C ARG A 54 10.07 -7.62 4.35
N ILE A 55 11.16 -8.37 4.47
CA ILE A 55 12.02 -8.68 3.32
C ILE A 55 11.33 -9.75 2.48
N MET A 56 10.65 -9.31 1.43
CA MET A 56 9.88 -10.21 0.55
C MET A 56 10.62 -10.62 -0.72
N THR A 57 11.60 -9.84 -1.15
CA THR A 57 12.32 -10.06 -2.41
C THR A 57 13.82 -10.16 -2.17
N ALA A 58 14.51 -10.96 -2.99
CA ALA A 58 15.96 -11.09 -2.94
C ALA A 58 16.65 -9.73 -3.10
N LEU A 59 16.14 -8.85 -3.97
CA LEU A 59 16.62 -7.47 -4.10
C LEU A 59 16.50 -6.66 -2.80
N ASN A 60 15.37 -6.77 -2.08
CA ASN A 60 15.21 -6.10 -0.79
C ASN A 60 16.17 -6.65 0.28
N PHE A 61 16.49 -7.94 0.22
CA PHE A 61 17.48 -8.56 1.10
C PHE A 61 18.88 -8.01 0.84
N PHE A 62 19.34 -8.06 -0.42
CA PHE A 62 20.67 -7.60 -0.80
C PHE A 62 20.87 -6.09 -0.61
N THR A 63 19.85 -5.27 -0.90
CA THR A 63 19.94 -3.82 -0.68
C THR A 63 20.06 -3.49 0.81
N ARG A 64 19.25 -4.11 1.68
CA ARG A 64 19.32 -3.88 3.13
C ARG A 64 20.63 -4.38 3.75
N ILE A 65 21.09 -5.57 3.36
CA ILE A 65 22.39 -6.09 3.81
C ILE A 65 23.52 -5.23 3.29
N GLY A 66 23.50 -4.83 2.01
CA GLY A 66 24.51 -3.98 1.41
C GLY A 66 24.63 -2.62 2.11
N VAL A 67 23.51 -1.97 2.44
CA VAL A 67 23.50 -0.71 3.20
C VAL A 67 24.07 -0.91 4.61
N ASN A 68 23.67 -1.96 5.31
CA ASN A 68 24.19 -2.24 6.66
C ASN A 68 25.69 -2.60 6.63
N MET A 69 26.13 -3.42 5.68
CA MET A 69 27.54 -3.80 5.50
C MET A 69 28.43 -2.61 5.15
N THR A 70 27.96 -1.73 4.26
CA THR A 70 28.70 -0.50 3.94
C THR A 70 28.79 0.45 5.12
N LEU A 71 27.74 0.55 5.95
CA LEU A 71 27.77 1.27 7.23
C LEU A 71 28.79 0.68 8.20
N CYS A 72 28.78 -0.64 8.42
CA CYS A 72 29.75 -1.33 9.28
C CYS A 72 31.19 -1.13 8.79
N PHE A 73 31.42 -1.24 7.48
CA PHE A 73 32.73 -1.00 6.88
C PHE A 73 33.21 0.45 7.08
N ARG A 74 32.33 1.44 6.87
CA ARG A 74 32.64 2.86 7.12
C ARG A 74 32.93 3.13 8.60
N LEU A 75 32.15 2.55 9.51
CA LEU A 75 32.40 2.65 10.96
C LEU A 75 33.75 2.04 11.35
N TRP A 76 34.08 0.87 10.79
CA TRP A 76 35.37 0.22 11.02
C TRP A 76 36.55 1.09 10.54
N LEU A 77 36.43 1.68 9.35
CA LEU A 77 37.40 2.65 8.84
C LEU A 77 37.53 3.88 9.75
N VAL A 78 36.42 4.44 10.22
CA VAL A 78 36.42 5.59 11.15
C VAL A 78 37.10 5.24 12.47
N VAL A 79 36.82 4.08 13.06
CA VAL A 79 37.49 3.61 14.28
C VAL A 79 38.99 3.39 14.05
N GLY A 80 39.36 2.87 12.88
CA GLY A 80 40.76 2.75 12.46
C GLY A 80 41.48 4.10 12.38
N LEU A 81 40.79 5.13 11.86
CA LEU A 81 41.30 6.51 11.79
C LEU A 81 41.46 7.16 13.17
N ILE A 82 40.50 6.95 14.08
CA ILE A 82 40.56 7.48 15.46
C ILE A 82 41.74 6.86 16.24
N LYS A 83 42.01 5.56 16.06
CA LYS A 83 43.10 4.87 16.78
C LYS A 83 44.51 5.26 16.30
N LYS A 84 44.69 5.80 15.09
CA LYS A 84 46.01 6.16 14.52
C LYS A 84 46.00 7.51 13.80
N PRO A 85 45.86 8.64 14.52
CA PRO A 85 45.71 9.97 13.92
C PRO A 85 46.96 10.46 13.17
N LYS A 86 48.15 9.92 13.47
CA LYS A 86 49.43 10.40 12.94
C LYS A 86 49.80 9.89 11.54
N LYS A 87 49.06 8.92 10.95
CA LYS A 87 49.48 8.25 9.69
C LYS A 87 48.89 8.87 8.40
N HIS A 88 48.13 9.98 8.45
CA HIS A 88 47.58 10.55 7.22
C HIS A 88 47.51 12.09 7.21
N ARG A 89 48.50 12.71 6.58
CA ARG A 89 48.35 13.98 5.85
C ARG A 89 48.16 13.64 4.37
N SER A 90 46.94 13.30 3.99
CA SER A 90 46.41 13.60 2.66
C SER A 90 44.89 13.47 2.76
N SER A 91 44.21 14.49 2.23
CA SER A 91 42.76 14.71 2.28
C SER A 91 41.93 13.43 2.43
N VAL A 92 41.23 13.28 3.57
CA VAL A 92 40.23 12.23 3.83
C VAL A 92 39.07 12.31 2.82
N TYR A 93 38.90 13.47 2.18
CA TYR A 93 38.01 13.63 1.04
C TYR A 93 38.72 13.26 -0.27
N PRO A 94 38.16 12.37 -1.11
CA PRO A 94 38.65 12.22 -2.47
C PRO A 94 38.59 13.58 -3.17
N LYS A 95 39.70 14.00 -3.80
CA LYS A 95 39.78 15.25 -4.57
C LYS A 95 38.64 15.29 -5.60
N ARG A 96 37.63 16.12 -5.35
CA ARG A 96 36.58 16.63 -6.26
C ARG A 96 36.13 15.66 -7.38
N HIS A 97 35.38 14.61 -7.05
CA HIS A 97 34.48 13.97 -8.02
C HIS A 97 33.18 14.79 -8.17
N ARG A 98 33.29 16.02 -8.69
CA ARG A 98 32.15 16.92 -8.94
C ARG A 98 31.09 16.26 -9.84
N LEU A 99 31.53 15.46 -10.80
CA LEU A 99 30.66 14.67 -11.68
C LEU A 99 29.84 13.63 -10.91
N GLY A 100 30.46 12.89 -9.98
CA GLY A 100 29.75 11.90 -9.16
C GLY A 100 28.72 12.53 -8.22
N ALA A 101 29.08 13.67 -7.61
CA ALA A 101 28.14 14.45 -6.80
C ALA A 101 26.98 15.02 -7.65
N ALA A 102 27.28 15.56 -8.84
CA ALA A 102 26.26 16.07 -9.76
C ALA A 102 25.31 14.97 -10.23
N LEU A 103 25.81 13.77 -10.57
CA LEU A 103 24.98 12.62 -10.95
C LEU A 103 24.08 12.16 -9.80
N LEU A 104 24.58 12.14 -8.56
CA LEU A 104 23.78 11.81 -7.38
C LEU A 104 22.64 12.82 -7.16
N VAL A 105 22.94 14.11 -7.29
CA VAL A 105 21.93 15.18 -7.16
C VAL A 105 20.89 15.08 -8.27
N ALA A 106 21.33 14.87 -9.51
CA ALA A 106 20.42 14.69 -10.66
C ALA A 106 19.52 13.46 -10.47
N TYR A 107 20.08 12.33 -10.04
CA TYR A 107 19.33 11.13 -9.74
C TYR A 107 18.31 11.34 -8.61
N ALA A 108 18.70 12.03 -7.54
CA ALA A 108 17.79 12.36 -6.44
C ALA A 108 16.65 13.27 -6.91
N ALA A 109 16.94 14.30 -7.72
CA ALA A 109 15.91 15.17 -8.30
C ALA A 109 14.95 14.39 -9.21
N MET A 110 15.48 13.52 -10.07
CA MET A 110 14.66 12.66 -10.94
C MET A 110 13.76 11.72 -10.14
N LEU A 111 14.25 11.14 -9.03
CA LEU A 111 13.44 10.31 -8.15
C LEU A 111 12.30 11.11 -7.49
N ILE A 112 12.59 12.33 -7.01
CA ILE A 112 11.58 13.19 -6.41
C ILE A 112 10.48 13.49 -7.43
N ILE A 113 10.86 13.93 -8.64
CA ILE A 113 9.91 14.22 -9.72
C ILE A 113 9.07 12.99 -10.05
N CYS A 114 9.70 11.82 -10.25
CA CYS A 114 8.98 10.58 -10.52
C CYS A 114 7.98 10.23 -9.42
N VAL A 115 8.36 10.37 -8.15
CA VAL A 115 7.47 10.05 -7.01
C VAL A 115 6.31 11.04 -6.92
N GLU A 116 6.59 12.33 -7.01
CA GLU A 116 5.55 13.38 -6.95
C GLU A 116 4.56 13.24 -8.11
N GLU A 117 5.04 13.09 -9.34
CA GLU A 117 4.18 12.91 -10.50
C GLU A 117 3.41 11.59 -10.45
N SER A 118 4.01 10.50 -9.98
CA SER A 118 3.31 9.23 -9.78
C SER A 118 2.18 9.33 -8.76
N VAL A 119 2.41 10.04 -7.64
CA VAL A 119 1.39 10.25 -6.61
C VAL A 119 0.28 11.15 -7.15
N ARG A 120 0.64 12.29 -7.76
CA ARG A 120 -0.31 13.28 -8.29
C ARG A 120 -1.22 12.71 -9.38
N THR A 121 -0.63 12.05 -10.38
CA THR A 121 -1.39 11.46 -11.49
C THR A 121 -2.31 10.34 -11.01
N SER A 122 -1.81 9.44 -10.16
CA SER A 122 -2.62 8.35 -9.60
C SER A 122 -3.74 8.85 -8.69
N SER A 123 -3.52 9.90 -7.89
CA SER A 123 -4.58 10.47 -7.04
C SER A 123 -5.68 11.13 -7.85
N LEU A 124 -5.33 11.86 -8.92
CA LEU A 124 -6.31 12.53 -9.77
C LEU A 124 -7.16 11.52 -10.56
N ALA A 125 -6.55 10.44 -11.07
CA ALA A 125 -7.26 9.40 -11.81
C ALA A 125 -8.29 8.65 -10.94
N CYS A 126 -7.99 8.45 -9.65
CA CYS A 126 -8.86 7.70 -8.73
C CYS A 126 -9.75 8.60 -7.84
N GLN A 127 -9.60 9.92 -7.87
CA GLN A 127 -10.42 10.86 -7.11
C GLN A 127 -11.94 10.65 -7.27
N PRO A 128 -12.45 10.26 -8.45
CA PRO A 128 -13.89 10.06 -8.67
C PRO A 128 -14.42 8.72 -8.12
N HIS A 129 -13.52 7.84 -7.67
CA HIS A 129 -13.81 6.50 -7.19
C HIS A 129 -13.45 6.36 -5.70
N PRO A 130 -14.30 6.86 -4.77
CA PRO A 130 -14.01 6.81 -3.33
C PRO A 130 -13.89 5.39 -2.78
N GLU A 131 -14.51 4.41 -3.44
CA GLU A 131 -14.35 2.98 -3.16
C GLU A 131 -12.93 2.43 -3.41
N CYS A 132 -12.10 3.13 -4.19
CA CYS A 132 -10.71 2.78 -4.40
C CYS A 132 -9.84 3.37 -3.29
N VAL A 133 -9.65 2.58 -2.24
CA VAL A 133 -8.99 3.04 -1.02
C VAL A 133 -7.47 3.13 -1.17
N VAL A 134 -6.87 2.21 -1.95
CA VAL A 134 -5.42 2.18 -2.15
C VAL A 134 -5.11 2.22 -3.64
N ASN A 135 -4.32 3.21 -4.04
CA ASN A 135 -3.84 3.39 -5.40
C ASN A 135 -2.44 2.80 -5.62
N ALA A 136 -2.12 2.41 -6.86
CA ALA A 136 -0.84 1.79 -7.21
C ALA A 136 0.33 2.77 -7.34
N ARG A 137 0.06 4.09 -7.30
CA ARG A 137 1.05 5.18 -7.39
C ARG A 137 2.01 4.98 -8.56
N ARG A 138 1.45 4.78 -9.75
CA ARG A 138 2.21 4.67 -11.00
C ARG A 138 2.12 6.00 -11.75
N TRP A 139 3.23 6.37 -12.37
CA TRP A 139 3.21 7.46 -13.34
C TRP A 139 2.41 7.00 -14.57
N THR A 140 1.20 7.53 -14.72
CA THR A 140 0.32 7.27 -15.87
C THR A 140 0.05 8.57 -16.61
N VAL A 141 0.05 8.51 -17.94
CA VAL A 141 -0.41 9.63 -18.77
C VAL A 141 -1.93 9.64 -18.69
N LEU A 142 -2.51 10.65 -18.04
CA LEU A 142 -3.95 10.86 -18.12
C LEU A 142 -4.26 11.46 -19.50
N GLU A 143 -4.90 10.70 -20.36
CA GLU A 143 -5.61 11.30 -21.49
C GLU A 143 -6.77 12.14 -20.92
N ALA A 144 -6.90 13.38 -21.39
CA ALA A 144 -7.90 14.32 -20.87
C ALA A 144 -9.31 13.71 -20.92
N GLY A 145 -9.84 13.31 -19.76
CA GLY A 145 -11.22 12.86 -19.60
C GLY A 145 -11.44 11.35 -19.44
N SER A 146 -10.41 10.49 -19.48
CA SER A 146 -10.60 9.04 -19.27
C SER A 146 -10.53 8.65 -17.79
N LEU A 147 -11.69 8.69 -17.12
CA LEU A 147 -11.93 8.15 -15.78
C LEU A 147 -11.73 6.62 -15.69
N THR A 148 -11.57 5.94 -16.83
CA THR A 148 -11.57 4.49 -16.98
C THR A 148 -10.24 3.82 -16.67
N GLN A 149 -9.22 4.57 -16.23
CA GLN A 149 -7.86 4.05 -16.01
C GLN A 149 -7.32 4.30 -14.59
N CYS A 150 -8.20 4.31 -13.57
CA CYS A 150 -7.74 4.40 -12.19
C CYS A 150 -6.86 3.18 -11.82
N PRO A 151 -5.59 3.37 -11.38
CA PRO A 151 -4.73 2.29 -10.91
C PRO A 151 -5.09 1.83 -9.51
N CYS A 152 -6.22 1.14 -9.37
CA CYS A 152 -6.67 0.67 -8.07
C CYS A 152 -5.95 -0.62 -7.64
N LEU A 153 -5.42 -0.64 -6.41
CA LEU A 153 -4.88 -1.84 -5.77
C LEU A 153 -5.89 -2.51 -4.84
N MET A 154 -6.67 -1.72 -4.10
CA MET A 154 -7.66 -2.22 -3.14
C MET A 154 -8.99 -1.51 -3.39
N LEU A 155 -9.98 -2.30 -3.81
CA LEU A 155 -11.36 -1.86 -4.03
C LEU A 155 -12.22 -2.38 -2.87
N ILE A 156 -12.81 -1.46 -2.11
CA ILE A 156 -13.66 -1.75 -0.96
C ILE A 156 -14.97 -0.99 -1.15
N ASP A 157 -16.04 -1.70 -1.52
CA ASP A 157 -17.38 -1.15 -1.65
C ASP A 157 -18.30 -1.91 -0.70
N ARG A 158 -18.59 -1.27 0.46
CA ARG A 158 -19.38 -1.88 1.54
C ARG A 158 -20.55 -0.97 1.88
N ASP A 159 -21.74 -1.57 1.93
CA ASP A 159 -22.93 -0.93 2.49
C ASP A 159 -23.27 -1.55 3.84
N LEU A 160 -22.80 -0.96 4.93
CA LEU A 160 -22.94 -1.57 6.27
C LEU A 160 -24.33 -1.37 6.88
N ALA A 161 -25.13 -0.44 6.34
CA ALA A 161 -26.43 -0.08 6.90
C ALA A 161 -27.41 0.29 5.77
N PRO A 162 -27.92 -0.70 5.02
CA PRO A 162 -28.97 -0.45 4.03
C PRO A 162 -30.16 0.20 4.73
N LYS A 163 -30.72 1.26 4.13
CA LYS A 163 -31.76 2.07 4.79
C LYS A 163 -33.12 1.40 4.70
N THR A 164 -33.31 0.53 3.72
CA THR A 164 -34.58 -0.15 3.48
C THR A 164 -34.39 -1.66 3.31
N TYR A 165 -35.42 -2.42 3.67
CA TYR A 165 -35.46 -3.87 3.46
C TYR A 165 -35.36 -4.24 1.96
N ALA A 166 -35.95 -3.43 1.08
CA ALA A 166 -35.87 -3.64 -0.36
C ALA A 166 -34.45 -3.45 -0.92
N GLU A 167 -33.67 -2.50 -0.40
CA GLU A 167 -32.25 -2.33 -0.75
C GLU A 167 -31.38 -3.50 -0.25
N TRP A 168 -31.78 -4.14 0.85
CA TRP A 168 -31.11 -5.33 1.37
C TRP A 168 -31.43 -6.59 0.55
N GLU A 169 -32.70 -6.79 0.17
CA GLU A 169 -33.11 -7.92 -0.69
C GLU A 169 -32.59 -7.81 -2.12
N ASN A 170 -32.51 -6.59 -2.67
CA ASN A 170 -32.01 -6.34 -4.02
C ASN A 170 -30.82 -5.38 -4.00
N PRO A 171 -29.62 -5.87 -3.65
CA PRO A 171 -28.43 -5.03 -3.55
C PRO A 171 -28.01 -4.49 -4.93
N MET A 172 -27.43 -3.29 -4.92
CA MET A 172 -26.97 -2.62 -6.14
C MET A 172 -25.95 -3.48 -6.91
N ASN A 173 -26.17 -3.63 -8.21
CA ASN A 173 -25.24 -4.33 -9.10
C ASN A 173 -24.01 -3.45 -9.36
N VAL A 174 -22.82 -3.97 -9.05
CA VAL A 174 -21.53 -3.27 -9.20
C VAL A 174 -20.63 -3.88 -10.27
N THR A 175 -21.14 -4.81 -11.08
CA THR A 175 -20.36 -5.56 -12.07
C THR A 175 -19.58 -4.65 -13.03
N GLU A 176 -20.25 -3.63 -13.58
CA GLU A 176 -19.62 -2.68 -14.52
C GLU A 176 -18.54 -1.83 -13.84
N LYS A 177 -18.82 -1.37 -12.61
CA LYS A 177 -17.89 -0.56 -11.81
C LYS A 177 -16.62 -1.36 -11.46
N VAL A 178 -16.78 -2.62 -11.05
CA VAL A 178 -15.65 -3.53 -10.80
C VAL A 178 -14.87 -3.79 -12.07
N ALA A 179 -15.54 -3.98 -13.21
CA ALA A 179 -14.87 -4.14 -14.51
C ALA A 179 -14.02 -2.91 -14.86
N GLN A 180 -14.56 -1.69 -14.73
CA GLN A 180 -13.84 -0.45 -14.99
C GLN A 180 -12.59 -0.31 -14.11
N LEU A 181 -12.70 -0.59 -12.81
CA LEU A 181 -11.57 -0.47 -11.88
C LEU A 181 -10.55 -1.62 -12.02
N ALA A 182 -10.99 -2.80 -12.45
CA ALA A 182 -10.13 -3.94 -12.74
C ALA A 182 -9.47 -3.87 -14.13
N ALA A 183 -9.90 -2.96 -15.01
CA ALA A 183 -9.44 -2.87 -16.40
C ALA A 183 -7.91 -2.74 -16.54
N LYS A 184 -7.26 -2.09 -15.57
CA LYS A 184 -5.80 -1.92 -15.53
C LYS A 184 -5.04 -3.19 -15.13
N GLY A 185 -5.72 -4.20 -14.58
CA GLY A 185 -5.11 -5.46 -14.15
C GLY A 185 -4.24 -5.33 -12.88
N GLU A 186 -4.35 -4.22 -12.15
CA GLU A 186 -3.51 -3.93 -10.97
C GLU A 186 -4.18 -4.31 -9.65
N LEU A 187 -5.46 -4.70 -9.67
CA LEU A 187 -6.24 -5.00 -8.49
C LEU A 187 -5.66 -6.19 -7.71
N GLN A 188 -5.49 -6.02 -6.40
CA GLN A 188 -4.98 -7.05 -5.49
C GLN A 188 -6.04 -7.52 -4.48
N THR A 189 -6.91 -6.61 -4.04
CA THR A 189 -7.96 -6.90 -3.07
C THR A 189 -9.28 -6.34 -3.55
N LEU A 190 -10.30 -7.20 -3.57
CA LEU A 190 -11.69 -6.86 -3.84
C LEU A 190 -12.52 -7.25 -2.61
N GLN A 191 -13.22 -6.28 -2.04
CA GLN A 191 -14.17 -6.55 -0.97
C GLN A 191 -15.50 -5.88 -1.24
N LEU A 192 -16.53 -6.70 -1.39
CA LEU A 192 -17.90 -6.30 -1.63
C LEU A 192 -18.75 -6.72 -0.42
N THR A 193 -19.63 -5.85 0.05
CA THR A 193 -20.58 -6.17 1.14
C THR A 193 -21.91 -5.50 0.86
N ASN A 194 -23.00 -6.27 0.83
CA ASN A 194 -24.33 -5.81 0.41
C ASN A 194 -24.29 -5.15 -1.00
N ARG A 195 -23.50 -5.73 -1.91
CA ARG A 195 -23.39 -5.37 -3.32
C ARG A 195 -23.51 -6.64 -4.15
N TYR A 196 -24.13 -6.53 -5.32
CA TYR A 196 -24.37 -7.67 -6.19
C TYR A 196 -23.33 -7.73 -7.31
N LEU A 197 -22.69 -8.89 -7.48
CA LEU A 197 -21.83 -9.20 -8.62
C LEU A 197 -22.50 -10.25 -9.50
N GLY A 198 -23.15 -9.82 -10.57
CA GLY A 198 -23.95 -10.72 -11.41
C GLY A 198 -23.11 -11.70 -12.21
N THR A 199 -21.98 -11.25 -12.73
CA THR A 199 -21.00 -12.09 -13.42
C THR A 199 -19.60 -11.65 -13.01
N LEU A 200 -18.65 -12.59 -12.99
CA LEU A 200 -17.25 -12.24 -12.77
C LEU A 200 -16.69 -11.59 -14.04
N PRO A 201 -16.33 -10.29 -14.04
CA PRO A 201 -15.80 -9.61 -15.22
C PRO A 201 -14.46 -10.21 -15.67
N GLU A 202 -14.24 -10.30 -16.97
CA GLU A 202 -13.01 -10.85 -17.56
C GLU A 202 -11.77 -10.00 -17.21
N GLU A 203 -11.97 -8.72 -16.90
CA GLU A 203 -10.98 -7.79 -16.37
C GLU A 203 -10.33 -8.31 -15.07
N LEU A 204 -11.11 -8.96 -14.20
CA LEU A 204 -10.56 -9.55 -12.97
C LEU A 204 -9.62 -10.71 -13.29
N ARG A 205 -9.87 -11.48 -14.34
CA ARG A 205 -8.93 -12.54 -14.77
C ARG A 205 -7.60 -11.98 -15.27
N ARG A 206 -7.58 -10.73 -15.74
CA ARG A 206 -6.34 -10.04 -16.13
C ARG A 206 -5.50 -9.59 -14.91
N CYS A 207 -6.09 -9.55 -13.71
CA CYS A 207 -5.42 -9.16 -12.48
C CYS A 207 -4.53 -10.30 -11.94
N LYS A 208 -3.25 -10.30 -12.35
CA LYS A 208 -2.28 -11.35 -11.95
C LYS A 208 -1.92 -11.39 -10.46
N ASN A 209 -2.24 -10.33 -9.72
CA ASN A 209 -1.87 -10.18 -8.31
C ASN A 209 -3.08 -10.15 -7.37
N LEU A 210 -4.24 -10.64 -7.81
CA LEU A 210 -5.43 -10.76 -6.97
C LEU A 210 -5.16 -11.78 -5.85
N ARG A 211 -5.24 -11.33 -4.59
CA ARG A 211 -4.95 -12.15 -3.39
C ARG A 211 -6.19 -12.42 -2.56
N HIS A 212 -7.07 -11.43 -2.48
CA HIS A 212 -8.24 -11.46 -1.61
C HIS A 212 -9.45 -11.02 -2.42
N LEU A 213 -10.40 -11.93 -2.57
CA LEU A 213 -11.72 -11.66 -3.09
C LEU A 213 -12.71 -12.09 -2.02
N TYR A 214 -13.42 -11.11 -1.47
CA TYR A 214 -14.48 -11.34 -0.51
C TYR A 214 -15.78 -10.85 -1.12
N ASP A 215 -16.66 -11.80 -1.38
CA ASP A 215 -18.04 -11.58 -1.79
C ASP A 215 -18.91 -12.54 -0.97
N PRO A 216 -19.79 -12.06 -0.08
CA PRO A 216 -20.64 -12.93 0.74
C PRO A 216 -21.66 -13.73 -0.07
N GLN A 217 -21.84 -13.44 -1.37
CA GLN A 217 -22.76 -14.17 -2.25
C GLN A 217 -22.10 -15.36 -2.97
N PHE A 218 -20.77 -15.50 -2.89
CA PHE A 218 -19.98 -16.58 -3.52
C PHE A 218 -19.26 -17.47 -2.50
#